data_AF-A0A058Z5J5-F1
#
_entry.id   AF-A0A058Z5J5-F1
#
_cell.length_a   1.000
_cell.length_b   1.000
_cell.length_c   1.000
_cell.angle_alpha   90.00
_cell.angle_beta   90.00
_cell.angle_gamma   90.00
#
_symmetry.space_group_name_H-M   'P 1'
#
loop_
_entity.id
_entity.type
_entity.pdbx_description
1 polymer ?
#
loop_
_entity_poly.entity_id
_entity_poly.type
_entity_poly.pdbx_seq_one_letter_code
_entity_poly.pdbx_strand_id
1 'polypeptide(L)'
;MTATTLMNLGLILTHASVYQMLRGCVVVFTGIMSVIFLKRKQYLFHWVGMFLVIAGVTIVGLASTLMTGGDDAPAAKNPVLGDILIISAQIFTATQFVVEEKILGKYDAPPMLAIGLEGLFGGLSTAFLMPIFHFAIGVNDFASMFDMKFAFMRLFDSPAILISTIGSVISISFFNFFGLSVTKFMSATSRSTIDAMRTLFVWMFSLIFGWEAYVFLGAAFLL
;
A
#
# COMPACT_ATOMS: atom_id res chain seq x y z
N MET A 1 -3.83 -10.17 -0.88
CA MET A 1 -4.66 -10.01 -2.11
C MET A 1 -5.81 -9.04 -1.92
N THR A 2 -6.74 -9.27 -0.98
CA THR A 2 -7.88 -8.36 -0.74
C THR A 2 -7.41 -6.92 -0.47
N ALA A 3 -6.44 -6.74 0.42
CA ALA A 3 -5.88 -5.42 0.73
C ALA A 3 -5.30 -4.71 -0.52
N THR A 4 -4.46 -5.41 -1.29
CA THR A 4 -3.85 -4.87 -2.51
C THR A 4 -4.89 -4.52 -3.58
N THR A 5 -5.96 -5.31 -3.71
CA THR A 5 -7.05 -5.02 -4.66
C THR A 5 -7.85 -3.79 -4.24
N LEU A 6 -8.29 -3.71 -2.97
CA LEU A 6 -9.00 -2.53 -2.46
C LEU A 6 -8.15 -1.27 -2.59
N MET A 7 -6.84 -1.40 -2.31
CA MET A 7 -5.89 -0.33 -2.43
C MET A 7 -5.74 0.14 -3.89
N ASN A 8 -5.63 -0.77 -4.87
CA ASN A 8 -5.58 -0.40 -6.28
C ASN A 8 -6.89 0.21 -6.79
N LEU A 9 -8.05 -0.25 -6.30
CA LEU A 9 -9.34 0.37 -6.60
C LEU A 9 -9.43 1.80 -6.03
N GLY A 10 -8.93 2.00 -4.81
CA GLY A 10 -8.86 3.33 -4.19
C GLY A 10 -7.99 4.30 -5.00
N LEU A 11 -6.83 3.84 -5.49
CA LEU A 11 -5.91 4.65 -6.31
C LEU A 11 -6.55 5.20 -7.60
N ILE A 12 -7.51 4.47 -8.19
CA ILE A 12 -8.22 4.93 -9.39
C ILE A 12 -9.23 6.04 -9.07
N LEU A 13 -9.67 6.12 -7.80
CA LEU A 13 -10.72 7.02 -7.34
C LEU A 13 -10.20 8.26 -6.60
N THR A 14 -8.94 8.25 -6.14
CA THR A 14 -8.31 9.35 -5.40
C THR A 14 -6.98 9.77 -6.03
N HIS A 15 -6.37 10.85 -5.52
CA HIS A 15 -5.08 11.35 -5.98
C HIS A 15 -3.90 10.52 -5.45
N ALA A 16 -2.79 10.51 -6.18
CA ALA A 16 -1.62 9.71 -5.84
C ALA A 16 -0.97 10.11 -4.49
N SER A 17 -0.88 11.40 -4.14
CA SER A 17 -0.44 11.82 -2.80
C SER A 17 -1.33 11.27 -1.70
N VAL A 18 -2.65 11.51 -1.79
CA VAL A 18 -3.62 11.10 -0.78
C VAL A 18 -3.50 9.60 -0.54
N TYR A 19 -3.38 8.82 -1.62
CA TYR A 19 -3.11 7.39 -1.54
C TYR A 19 -1.83 7.05 -0.77
N GLN A 20 -0.71 7.70 -1.08
CA GLN A 20 0.56 7.45 -0.40
C GLN A 20 0.49 7.83 1.09
N MET A 21 -0.19 8.92 1.42
CA MET A 21 -0.32 9.40 2.80
C MET A 21 -1.25 8.51 3.63
N LEU A 22 -2.38 8.08 3.08
CA LEU A 22 -3.32 7.18 3.75
C LEU A 22 -2.73 5.79 4.01
N ARG A 23 -1.71 5.35 3.26
CA ARG A 23 -0.96 4.13 3.62
C ARG A 23 -0.25 4.25 4.98
N GLY A 24 0.12 5.45 5.43
CA GLY A 24 0.70 5.68 6.75
C GLY A 24 -0.21 5.27 7.91
N CYS A 25 -1.54 5.22 7.71
CA CYS A 25 -2.51 4.77 8.72
C CYS A 25 -2.24 3.34 9.20
N VAL A 26 -1.61 2.51 8.37
CA VAL A 26 -1.36 1.09 8.68
C VAL A 26 -0.62 0.91 10.00
N VAL A 27 0.22 1.89 10.38
CA VAL A 27 0.97 1.90 11.66
C VAL A 27 0.02 1.87 12.85
N VAL A 28 -1.05 2.66 12.80
CA VAL A 28 -2.04 2.77 13.89
C VAL A 28 -2.80 1.46 14.04
N PHE A 29 -3.33 0.93 12.94
CA PHE A 29 -4.07 -0.33 12.97
C PHE A 29 -3.18 -1.50 13.40
N THR A 30 -1.94 -1.56 12.90
CA THR A 30 -0.97 -2.60 13.27
C THR A 30 -0.60 -2.50 14.75
N GLY A 31 -0.38 -1.28 15.26
CA GLY A 31 -0.08 -1.04 16.67
C GLY A 31 -1.22 -1.50 17.59
N ILE A 32 -2.46 -1.09 17.30
CA ILE A 32 -3.64 -1.48 18.08
C ILE A 32 -3.87 -2.99 18.04
N MET A 33 -3.84 -3.59 16.85
CA MET A 33 -4.03 -5.04 16.69
C MET A 33 -2.91 -5.85 17.36
N SER A 34 -1.66 -5.37 17.35
CA SER A 34 -0.55 -6.03 18.04
C SER A 34 -0.78 -6.07 19.57
N VAL A 35 -1.34 -5.02 20.18
CA VAL A 35 -1.71 -5.03 21.60
C VAL A 35 -2.82 -6.04 21.87
N ILE A 36 -3.86 -6.07 21.03
CA ILE A 36 -5.03 -6.95 21.23
C ILE A 36 -4.67 -8.43 21.02
N PHE A 37 -4.01 -8.78 19.92
CA PHE A 37 -3.78 -10.16 19.51
C PHE A 37 -2.49 -10.78 20.03
N LEU A 38 -1.42 -9.99 20.21
CA LEU A 38 -0.11 -10.46 20.67
C LEU A 38 0.16 -10.09 22.13
N LYS A 39 -0.72 -9.30 22.78
CA LYS A 39 -0.59 -8.84 24.17
C LYS A 39 0.75 -8.14 24.46
N ARG A 40 1.34 -7.48 23.46
CA ARG A 40 2.58 -6.70 23.67
C ARG A 40 2.29 -5.48 24.54
N LYS A 41 3.21 -5.21 25.48
CA LYS A 41 3.21 -3.97 26.24
C LYS A 41 3.81 -2.86 25.37
N GLN A 42 2.99 -1.87 25.01
CA GLN A 42 3.44 -0.67 24.32
C GLN A 42 3.74 0.44 25.34
N TYR A 43 4.93 1.03 25.24
CA TYR A 43 5.30 2.19 26.03
C TYR A 43 4.58 3.47 25.54
N LEU A 44 4.54 4.47 26.42
CA LEU A 44 3.86 5.76 26.19
C LEU A 44 4.28 6.46 24.89
N PHE A 45 5.56 6.38 24.51
CA PHE A 45 6.06 6.99 23.28
C PHE A 45 5.47 6.37 22.00
N HIS A 46 5.12 5.07 22.01
CA HIS A 46 4.43 4.45 20.88
C HIS A 46 3.00 4.98 20.70
N TRP A 47 2.30 5.23 21.81
CA TRP A 47 0.96 5.81 21.80
C TRP A 47 0.95 7.24 21.27
N VAL A 48 1.93 8.05 21.68
CA VAL A 48 2.11 9.41 21.15
C VAL A 48 2.36 9.37 19.65
N GLY A 49 3.21 8.47 19.17
CA GLY A 49 3.45 8.28 17.73
C GLY A 49 2.19 7.90 16.96
N MET A 50 1.39 6.96 17.47
CA MET A 50 0.11 6.58 16.85
C MET A 50 -0.87 7.75 16.80
N PHE A 51 -0.96 8.54 17.87
CA PHE A 51 -1.83 9.72 17.90
C PHE A 51 -1.43 10.76 16.85
N LEU A 52 -0.13 11.00 16.69
CA LEU A 52 0.40 11.91 15.67
C LEU A 52 0.06 11.42 14.26
N VAL A 53 0.16 10.12 13.99
CA VAL A 53 -0.25 9.54 12.70
C VAL A 53 -1.74 9.74 12.45
N ILE A 54 -2.60 9.52 13.45
CA ILE A 54 -4.05 9.76 13.32
C ILE A 54 -4.32 11.24 12.99
N ALA A 55 -3.64 12.17 13.65
CA ALA A 55 -3.78 13.60 13.37
C ALA A 55 -3.39 13.92 11.92
N GLY A 56 -2.24 13.42 11.46
CA GLY A 56 -1.80 13.59 10.07
C GLY A 56 -2.81 13.04 9.06
N VAL A 57 -3.31 11.82 9.28
CA VAL A 57 -4.32 11.18 8.42
C VAL A 57 -5.63 11.96 8.39
N THR A 58 -6.06 12.50 9.52
CA THR A 58 -7.30 13.28 9.62
C THR A 58 -7.18 14.59 8.85
N ILE A 59 -6.04 15.29 9.01
CA ILE A 59 -5.73 16.47 8.20
C ILE A 59 -5.76 16.09 6.72
N VAL A 60 -5.22 14.91 6.38
CA VAL A 60 -5.14 14.47 5.00
C VAL A 60 -6.51 14.21 4.38
N GLY A 61 -7.35 13.45 5.07
CA GLY A 61 -8.71 13.18 4.61
C GLY A 61 -9.57 14.44 4.55
N LEU A 62 -9.34 15.43 5.41
CA LEU A 62 -10.07 16.70 5.35
C LEU A 62 -9.65 17.53 4.14
N ALA A 63 -8.34 17.65 3.87
CA ALA A 63 -7.86 18.41 2.73
C ALA A 63 -8.24 17.78 1.39
N SER A 64 -8.29 16.44 1.27
CA SER A 64 -8.77 15.78 0.04
C SER A 64 -10.22 16.17 -0.31
N THR A 65 -11.08 16.33 0.70
CA THR A 65 -12.49 16.72 0.51
C THR A 65 -12.73 18.21 0.30
N LEU A 66 -11.86 19.06 0.86
CA LEU A 66 -11.96 20.51 0.72
C LEU A 66 -11.34 21.01 -0.59
N MET A 67 -10.31 20.34 -1.09
CA MET A 67 -9.61 20.72 -2.33
C MET A 67 -10.30 20.22 -3.61
N THR A 68 -11.42 19.49 -3.50
CA THR A 68 -12.19 19.00 -4.66
C THR A 68 -12.88 20.11 -5.48
N GLY A 69 -12.64 21.39 -5.17
CA GLY A 69 -13.22 22.56 -5.84
C GLY A 69 -12.24 23.46 -6.62
N GLY A 70 -10.99 23.02 -6.87
CA GLY A 70 -10.00 23.77 -7.66
C GLY A 70 -9.79 23.19 -9.06
N ASP A 71 -9.93 24.02 -10.10
CA ASP A 71 -10.08 23.66 -11.53
C ASP A 71 -8.86 23.02 -12.25
N ASP A 72 -7.75 22.70 -11.58
CA ASP A 72 -6.47 22.40 -12.27
C ASP A 72 -5.88 20.99 -12.05
N ALA A 73 -6.59 20.06 -11.40
CA ALA A 73 -6.17 18.66 -11.28
C ALA A 73 -7.14 17.72 -12.00
N PRO A 74 -6.68 16.61 -12.62
CA PRO A 74 -7.59 15.59 -13.15
C PRO A 74 -8.45 15.09 -11.99
N ALA A 75 -9.72 15.52 -11.99
CA ALA A 75 -10.59 15.37 -10.84
C ALA A 75 -10.72 13.89 -10.46
N ALA A 76 -10.35 13.56 -9.23
CA ALA A 76 -10.69 12.29 -8.60
C ALA A 76 -12.21 12.06 -8.77
N LYS A 77 -12.61 10.97 -9.44
CA LYS A 77 -14.03 10.69 -9.73
C LYS A 77 -14.89 10.63 -8.45
N ASN A 78 -14.32 10.14 -7.35
CA ASN A 78 -14.95 10.14 -6.03
C ASN A 78 -13.87 9.98 -4.93
N PRO A 79 -13.24 11.08 -4.47
CA PRO A 79 -12.11 11.01 -3.54
C PRO A 79 -12.52 10.42 -2.18
N VAL A 80 -13.71 10.74 -1.68
CA VAL A 80 -14.23 10.20 -0.41
C VAL A 80 -14.33 8.68 -0.44
N LEU A 81 -14.90 8.14 -1.53
CA LEU A 81 -15.00 6.69 -1.70
C LEU A 81 -13.61 6.04 -1.82
N GLY A 82 -12.68 6.69 -2.54
CA GLY A 82 -11.29 6.25 -2.63
C GLY A 82 -10.61 6.18 -1.27
N ASP A 83 -10.76 7.22 -0.46
CA ASP A 83 -10.14 7.33 0.87
C ASP A 83 -10.68 6.24 1.83
N ILE A 84 -12.00 6.00 1.83
CA ILE A 84 -12.62 4.92 2.61
C ILE A 84 -12.09 3.54 2.17
N LEU A 85 -11.97 3.30 0.86
CA LEU A 85 -11.44 2.06 0.33
C LEU A 85 -9.97 1.86 0.73
N ILE A 86 -9.16 2.91 0.74
CA ILE A 86 -7.75 2.81 1.15
C ILE A 86 -7.63 2.56 2.64
N ILE A 87 -8.39 3.26 3.48
CA ILE A 87 -8.39 3.06 4.94
C ILE A 87 -8.84 1.63 5.27
N SER A 88 -9.90 1.14 4.62
CA SER A 88 -10.35 -0.25 4.81
C SER A 88 -9.29 -1.26 4.34
N ALA A 89 -8.58 -0.99 3.24
CA ALA A 89 -7.44 -1.80 2.82
C ALA A 89 -6.33 -1.86 3.89
N GLN A 90 -6.05 -0.75 4.58
CA GLN A 90 -5.03 -0.73 5.64
C GLN A 90 -5.38 -1.62 6.83
N ILE A 91 -6.66 -1.81 7.14
CA ILE A 91 -7.10 -2.74 8.19
C ILE A 91 -6.72 -4.18 7.82
N PHE A 92 -6.94 -4.59 6.56
CA PHE A 92 -6.55 -5.91 6.08
C PHE A 92 -5.02 -6.07 6.05
N THR A 93 -4.28 -5.05 5.61
CA THR A 93 -2.80 -5.07 5.63
C THR A 93 -2.26 -5.19 7.06
N ALA A 94 -2.81 -4.41 8.00
CA ALA A 94 -2.42 -4.48 9.41
C ALA A 94 -2.72 -5.87 10.01
N THR A 95 -3.89 -6.43 9.68
CA THR A 95 -4.25 -7.78 10.09
C THR A 95 -3.24 -8.80 9.58
N GLN A 96 -2.85 -8.70 8.30
CA GLN A 96 -1.83 -9.56 7.71
C GLN A 96 -0.51 -9.47 8.48
N PHE A 97 0.02 -8.28 8.76
CA PHE A 97 1.27 -8.12 9.51
C PHE A 97 1.20 -8.73 10.92
N VAL A 98 0.08 -8.57 11.61
CA VAL A 98 -0.13 -9.10 12.97
C VAL A 98 -0.24 -10.62 12.95
N VAL A 99 -0.95 -11.18 11.97
CA VAL A 99 -1.05 -12.64 11.77
C VAL A 99 0.31 -13.23 11.42
N GLU A 100 1.08 -12.59 10.56
CA GLU A 100 2.46 -12.99 10.22
C GLU A 100 3.36 -12.99 11.47
N GLU A 101 3.35 -11.92 12.27
CA GLU A 101 4.13 -11.87 13.52
C GLU A 101 3.72 -12.98 14.47
N LYS A 102 2.41 -13.27 14.58
CA LYS A 102 1.90 -14.36 15.42
C LYS A 102 2.34 -15.74 14.93
N ILE A 103 2.35 -15.97 13.61
CA ILE A 103 2.79 -17.24 13.01
C ILE A 103 4.29 -17.41 13.19
N LEU A 104 5.08 -16.39 12.86
CA LEU A 104 6.54 -16.40 12.99
C LEU A 104 7.02 -16.50 14.45
N GLY A 105 6.21 -16.00 15.39
CA GLY A 105 6.47 -16.15 16.82
C GLY A 105 6.11 -17.53 17.38
N LYS A 106 5.14 -18.23 16.78
CA LYS A 106 4.69 -19.56 17.24
C LYS A 106 5.43 -20.71 16.54
N TYR A 107 5.72 -20.56 15.26
CA TYR A 107 6.45 -21.51 14.44
C TYR A 107 7.77 -20.87 14.05
N ASP A 108 8.90 -21.55 14.31
CA ASP A 108 10.22 -21.08 13.87
C ASP A 108 10.41 -21.31 12.35
N ALA A 109 9.47 -20.78 11.57
CA ALA A 109 9.52 -20.81 10.13
C ALA A 109 10.59 -19.81 9.65
N PRO A 110 11.46 -20.19 8.71
CA PRO A 110 12.35 -19.25 8.07
C PRO A 110 11.54 -18.24 7.23
N PRO A 111 11.82 -16.93 7.31
CA PRO A 111 11.10 -15.90 6.54
C PRO A 111 11.04 -16.17 5.04
N MET A 112 12.10 -16.77 4.49
CA MET A 112 12.20 -17.13 3.07
C MET A 112 11.18 -18.21 2.64
N LEU A 113 10.81 -19.14 3.53
CA LEU A 113 9.78 -20.13 3.23
C LEU A 113 8.39 -19.52 3.32
N ALA A 114 8.15 -18.69 4.35
CA ALA A 114 6.86 -18.02 4.54
C ALA A 114 6.50 -17.14 3.34
N ILE A 115 7.44 -16.28 2.90
CA ILE A 115 7.24 -15.43 1.72
C ILE A 115 7.08 -16.23 0.43
N GLY A 116 7.81 -17.35 0.29
CA GLY A 116 7.70 -18.21 -0.88
C GLY A 116 6.31 -18.82 -1.00
N LEU A 117 5.74 -19.27 0.12
CA LEU A 117 4.37 -19.77 0.17
C LEU A 117 3.34 -18.67 -0.07
N GLU A 118 3.49 -17.50 0.55
CA GLU A 118 2.63 -16.34 0.30
C GLU A 118 2.62 -15.92 -1.18
N GLY A 119 3.81 -15.85 -1.78
CA GLY A 119 3.98 -15.56 -3.21
C GLY A 119 3.35 -16.62 -4.10
N LEU A 120 3.51 -17.91 -3.76
CA LEU A 120 2.89 -19.01 -4.50
C LEU A 120 1.37 -18.97 -4.43
N PHE A 121 0.78 -18.87 -3.23
CA PHE A 121 -0.68 -18.80 -3.08
C PHE A 121 -1.26 -17.53 -3.69
N GLY A 122 -0.59 -16.38 -3.56
CA GLY A 122 -0.97 -15.13 -4.21
C GLY A 122 -0.89 -15.22 -5.73
N GLY A 123 0.17 -15.83 -6.26
CA GLY A 123 0.34 -16.07 -7.69
C GLY A 123 -0.75 -16.99 -8.27
N LEU A 124 -1.02 -18.12 -7.61
CA LEU A 124 -2.05 -19.07 -8.02
C LEU A 124 -3.45 -18.43 -8.00
N SER A 125 -3.79 -17.72 -6.93
CA SER A 125 -5.09 -17.04 -6.84
C SER A 125 -5.23 -15.91 -7.86
N THR A 126 -4.17 -15.15 -8.15
CA THR A 126 -4.18 -14.16 -9.23
C THR A 126 -4.34 -14.81 -10.60
N ALA A 127 -3.60 -15.87 -10.88
CA ALA A 127 -3.66 -16.61 -12.13
C ALA A 127 -5.06 -17.23 -12.37
N PHE A 128 -5.76 -17.61 -11.29
CA PHE A 128 -7.13 -18.11 -11.38
C PHE A 128 -8.17 -16.98 -11.55
N LEU A 129 -8.04 -15.87 -10.81
CA LEU A 129 -8.98 -14.75 -10.87
C LEU A 129 -8.90 -13.95 -12.17
N MET A 130 -7.71 -13.85 -12.77
CA MET A 130 -7.49 -13.04 -13.98
C MET A 130 -8.34 -13.50 -15.18
N PRO A 131 -8.40 -14.80 -15.54
CA PRO A 131 -9.33 -15.29 -16.56
C PRO A 131 -10.80 -15.01 -16.22
N ILE A 132 -11.20 -15.19 -14.95
CA ILE A 132 -12.58 -14.97 -14.52
C ILE A 132 -12.99 -13.51 -14.75
N PHE A 133 -12.15 -12.55 -14.36
CA PHE A 133 -12.43 -11.13 -14.58
C PHE A 133 -12.38 -10.74 -16.06
N HIS A 134 -11.48 -11.35 -16.84
CA HIS A 134 -11.45 -11.15 -18.28
C HIS A 134 -12.77 -11.56 -18.93
N PHE A 135 -13.28 -12.76 -18.64
CA PHE A 135 -14.54 -13.22 -19.22
C PHE A 135 -15.78 -12.51 -18.66
N ALA A 136 -15.77 -12.10 -17.39
CA ALA A 136 -16.92 -11.44 -16.77
C ALA A 136 -17.10 -9.98 -17.20
N ILE A 137 -16.00 -9.22 -17.31
CA ILE A 137 -16.02 -7.77 -17.53
C ILE A 137 -15.18 -7.38 -18.75
N GLY A 138 -13.97 -7.94 -18.87
CA GLY A 138 -12.98 -7.53 -19.87
C GLY A 138 -13.29 -7.88 -21.32
N VAL A 139 -14.24 -8.78 -21.60
CA VAL A 139 -14.66 -9.11 -22.99
C VAL A 139 -15.51 -8.00 -23.61
N ASN A 140 -16.24 -7.24 -22.80
CA ASN A 140 -17.22 -6.25 -23.29
C ASN A 140 -16.61 -4.87 -23.58
N ASP A 141 -15.35 -4.63 -23.18
CA ASP A 141 -14.69 -3.33 -23.29
C ASP A 141 -13.20 -3.50 -23.66
N PHE A 142 -12.86 -3.17 -24.91
CA PHE A 142 -11.53 -3.35 -25.48
C PHE A 142 -10.52 -2.42 -24.79
N ALA A 143 -9.37 -2.97 -24.35
CA ALA A 143 -8.37 -2.28 -23.54
C ALA A 143 -8.85 -1.84 -22.13
N SER A 144 -9.91 -2.46 -21.61
CA SER A 144 -10.32 -2.28 -20.22
C SER A 144 -9.26 -2.84 -19.25
N MET A 145 -9.26 -2.36 -18.01
CA MET A 145 -8.32 -2.77 -16.95
C MET A 145 -8.27 -4.30 -16.73
N PHE A 146 -9.36 -5.00 -17.07
CA PHE A 146 -9.51 -6.45 -16.91
C PHE A 146 -9.29 -7.24 -18.21
N ASP A 147 -8.83 -6.59 -19.29
CA ASP A 147 -8.49 -7.28 -20.54
C ASP A 147 -7.10 -7.94 -20.42
N MET A 148 -7.12 -9.22 -20.08
CA MET A 148 -5.93 -10.06 -19.99
C MET A 148 -5.16 -10.12 -21.32
N LYS A 149 -5.85 -10.26 -22.47
CA LYS A 149 -5.18 -10.47 -23.76
C LYS A 149 -4.40 -9.23 -24.18
N PHE A 150 -5.01 -8.07 -24.04
CA PHE A 150 -4.36 -6.80 -24.30
C PHE A 150 -3.16 -6.57 -23.38
N ALA A 151 -3.29 -6.88 -22.08
CA ALA A 151 -2.22 -6.73 -21.10
C ALA A 151 -0.99 -7.61 -21.43
N PHE A 152 -1.21 -8.88 -21.78
CA PHE A 152 -0.10 -9.77 -22.16
C PHE A 152 0.58 -9.35 -23.46
N MET A 153 -0.20 -8.93 -24.46
CA MET A 153 0.36 -8.42 -25.72
C MET A 153 1.25 -7.21 -25.46
N ARG A 154 0.78 -6.23 -24.68
CA ARG A 154 1.57 -5.03 -24.33
C ARG A 154 2.81 -5.34 -23.51
N LEU A 155 2.75 -6.33 -22.63
CA LEU A 155 3.88 -6.76 -21.81
C LEU A 155 5.02 -7.31 -22.66
N PHE A 156 4.73 -8.11 -23.69
CA PHE A 156 5.75 -8.74 -24.53
C PHE A 156 6.18 -7.89 -25.72
N ASP A 157 5.30 -7.03 -26.24
CA ASP A 157 5.62 -6.17 -27.39
C ASP A 157 6.49 -4.97 -27.01
N SER A 158 6.38 -4.46 -25.77
CA SER A 158 7.13 -3.29 -25.32
C SER A 158 8.28 -3.68 -24.38
N PRO A 159 9.55 -3.53 -24.80
CA PRO A 159 10.69 -3.85 -23.94
C PRO A 159 10.76 -2.96 -22.70
N ALA A 160 10.27 -1.72 -22.77
CA ALA A 160 10.23 -0.81 -21.62
C ALA A 160 9.27 -1.30 -20.52
N ILE A 161 8.10 -1.83 -20.91
CA ILE A 161 7.13 -2.40 -19.96
C ILE A 161 7.66 -3.71 -19.38
N LEU A 162 8.29 -4.55 -20.21
CA LEU A 162 8.86 -5.81 -19.74
C LEU A 162 9.97 -5.59 -18.71
N ILE A 163 10.94 -4.72 -19.00
CA ILE A 163 12.07 -4.43 -18.10
C ILE A 163 11.58 -3.80 -16.80
N SER A 164 10.66 -2.84 -16.87
CA SER A 164 10.10 -2.21 -15.66
C SER A 164 9.28 -3.20 -14.82
N THR A 165 8.57 -4.13 -15.45
CA THR A 165 7.82 -5.19 -14.76
C THR A 165 8.76 -6.17 -14.06
N ILE A 166 9.80 -6.67 -14.74
CA ILE A 166 10.80 -7.57 -14.15
C ILE A 166 11.52 -6.89 -12.99
N GLY A 167 11.95 -5.63 -13.17
CA GLY A 167 12.57 -4.84 -12.12
C GLY A 167 11.66 -4.67 -10.90
N SER A 168 10.38 -4.41 -11.12
CA SER A 168 9.37 -4.30 -10.06
C SER A 168 9.15 -5.62 -9.32
N VAL A 169 9.08 -6.74 -10.03
CA VAL A 169 8.95 -8.08 -9.42
C VAL A 169 10.12 -8.40 -8.50
N ILE A 170 11.35 -8.14 -8.95
CA ILE A 170 12.55 -8.34 -8.15
C ILE A 170 12.53 -7.43 -6.93
N SER A 171 12.23 -6.13 -7.11
CA SER A 171 12.16 -5.16 -6.01
C SER A 171 11.11 -5.55 -4.95
N ILE A 172 9.90 -5.93 -5.37
CA ILE A 172 8.83 -6.35 -4.45
C ILE A 172 9.21 -7.63 -3.71
N SER A 173 9.90 -8.55 -4.36
CA SER A 173 10.38 -9.79 -3.74
C SER A 173 11.35 -9.50 -2.59
N PHE A 174 12.33 -8.63 -2.82
CA PHE A 174 13.25 -8.17 -1.77
C PHE A 174 12.53 -7.39 -0.67
N PHE A 175 11.64 -6.46 -1.03
CA PHE A 175 10.86 -5.67 -0.08
C PHE A 175 10.08 -6.57 0.89
N ASN A 176 9.38 -7.57 0.37
CA ASN A 176 8.62 -8.50 1.19
C ASN A 176 9.55 -9.37 2.06
N PHE A 177 10.70 -9.82 1.54
CA PHE A 177 11.64 -10.65 2.31
C PHE A 177 12.23 -9.89 3.50
N PHE A 178 12.68 -8.66 3.27
CA PHE A 178 13.17 -7.80 4.35
C PHE A 178 12.04 -7.41 5.31
N GLY A 179 10.83 -7.16 4.82
CA GLY A 179 9.65 -6.89 5.65
C GLY A 179 9.34 -8.04 6.61
N LEU A 180 9.27 -9.28 6.12
CA LEU A 180 9.06 -10.46 6.97
C LEU A 180 10.22 -10.71 7.92
N SER A 181 11.46 -10.46 7.50
CA SER A 181 12.64 -10.56 8.37
C SER A 181 12.56 -9.56 9.54
N VAL A 182 12.19 -8.30 9.27
CA VAL A 182 11.94 -7.28 10.30
C VAL A 182 10.83 -7.73 11.26
N THR A 183 9.77 -8.35 10.73
CA THR A 183 8.66 -8.84 11.56
C THR A 183 9.12 -9.95 12.49
N LYS A 184 9.95 -10.88 12.00
CA LYS A 184 10.51 -11.99 12.78
C LYS A 184 11.42 -11.51 13.91
N PHE A 185 12.31 -10.56 13.64
CA PHE A 185 13.33 -10.15 14.60
C PHE A 185 12.93 -8.96 15.49
N MET A 186 11.98 -8.12 15.06
CA MET A 186 11.54 -6.94 15.81
C MET A 186 10.05 -7.02 16.17
N SER A 187 9.17 -6.62 15.24
CA SER A 187 7.71 -6.70 15.37
C SER A 187 7.02 -6.26 14.08
N ALA A 188 5.72 -6.57 13.94
CA ALA A 188 4.85 -6.04 12.91
C ALA A 188 4.73 -4.51 12.98
N THR A 189 4.70 -3.95 14.20
CA THR A 189 4.63 -2.49 14.39
C THR A 189 5.88 -1.82 13.80
N SER A 190 7.07 -2.33 14.10
CA SER A 190 8.33 -1.81 13.53
C SER A 190 8.35 -1.90 12.00
N ARG A 191 7.89 -3.02 11.42
CA ARG A 191 7.74 -3.14 9.95
C ARG A 191 6.83 -2.05 9.40
N SER A 192 5.66 -1.86 9.99
CA SER A 192 4.69 -0.85 9.53
C SER A 192 5.25 0.57 9.61
N THR A 193 6.01 0.89 10.67
CA THR A 193 6.67 2.20 10.81
C THR A 193 7.73 2.41 9.74
N ILE A 194 8.57 1.41 9.47
CA ILE A 194 9.57 1.48 8.38
C ILE A 194 8.90 1.68 7.02
N ASP A 195 7.79 0.99 6.78
CA ASP A 195 7.03 1.15 5.53
C ASP A 195 6.46 2.57 5.36
N ALA A 196 6.00 3.19 6.45
CA ALA A 196 5.55 4.57 6.46
C ALA A 196 6.70 5.55 6.14
N MET A 197 7.90 5.30 6.67
CA MET A 197 9.09 6.15 6.44
C MET A 197 9.49 6.22 4.95
N ARG A 198 9.18 5.20 4.14
CA ARG A 198 9.45 5.22 2.69
C ARG A 198 8.88 6.47 2.01
N THR A 199 7.68 6.89 2.39
CA THR A 199 7.04 8.09 1.81
C THR A 199 7.85 9.36 2.10
N LEU A 200 8.36 9.49 3.34
CA LEU A 200 9.24 10.58 3.72
C LEU A 200 10.54 10.58 2.91
N PHE A 201 11.14 9.41 2.67
CA PHE A 201 12.34 9.30 1.84
C PHE A 201 12.11 9.73 0.40
N VAL A 202 11.00 9.31 -0.21
CA VAL A 202 10.63 9.74 -1.56
C VAL A 202 10.45 11.26 -1.62
N TRP A 203 9.76 11.83 -0.63
CA TRP A 203 9.55 13.27 -0.55
C TRP A 203 10.85 14.06 -0.38
N MET A 204 11.73 13.63 0.54
CA MET A 204 13.05 14.25 0.73
C MET A 204 13.88 14.21 -0.55
N PHE A 205 13.88 13.08 -1.27
CA PHE A 205 14.61 12.96 -2.53
C PHE A 205 14.02 13.88 -3.61
N SER A 206 12.69 13.96 -3.72
CA SER A 206 12.01 14.84 -4.66
C SER A 206 12.41 16.31 -4.47
N LEU A 207 12.49 16.77 -3.21
CA LEU A 207 12.92 18.12 -2.87
C LEU A 207 14.40 18.39 -3.20
N ILE A 208 15.28 17.42 -2.94
CA ILE A 208 16.72 17.56 -3.22
C ILE A 208 16.98 17.72 -4.72
N PHE A 209 16.26 16.97 -5.55
CA PHE A 209 16.41 17.01 -7.01
C PHE A 209 15.58 18.12 -7.68
N GLY A 210 14.87 18.94 -6.89
CA GLY A 210 14.08 20.06 -7.38
C GLY A 210 12.92 19.64 -8.28
N TRP A 211 12.42 18.41 -8.13
CA TRP A 211 11.22 17.95 -8.84
C TRP A 211 9.95 18.57 -8.25
N GLU A 212 10.05 19.09 -7.02
CA GLU A 212 9.00 19.76 -6.26
C GLU A 212 9.47 21.16 -5.83
N ALA A 213 8.63 22.19 -5.97
CA ALA A 213 8.90 23.53 -5.44
C ALA A 213 8.46 23.63 -3.96
N TYR A 214 9.29 24.22 -3.10
CA TYR A 214 8.96 24.47 -1.69
C TYR A 214 7.80 25.46 -1.55
N VAL A 215 6.57 24.96 -1.35
CA VAL A 215 5.42 25.80 -0.96
C VAL A 215 5.29 25.77 0.57
N PHE A 216 5.77 26.82 1.23
CA PHE A 216 5.93 26.92 2.68
C PHE A 216 4.63 27.10 3.50
N LEU A 217 3.43 27.02 2.90
CA LEU A 217 2.17 27.18 3.66
C LEU A 217 1.03 26.25 3.22
N GLY A 218 1.38 25.04 2.77
CA GLY A 218 0.43 23.97 2.42
C GLY A 218 1.09 22.60 2.56
N ALA A 219 1.49 22.25 3.79
CA ALA A 219 2.26 21.05 4.07
C ALA A 219 1.57 19.78 3.53
N ALA A 220 2.27 19.06 2.65
CA ALA A 220 2.04 17.68 2.21
C ALA A 220 0.90 17.38 1.20
N PHE A 221 0.25 18.37 0.61
CA PHE A 221 -1.00 18.17 -0.15
C PHE A 221 -0.95 18.19 -1.69
N LEU A 222 0.22 18.31 -2.30
CA LEU A 222 0.32 18.56 -3.75
C LEU A 222 1.29 17.64 -4.51
N LEU A 223 1.26 16.34 -4.22
CA LEU A 223 1.70 15.30 -5.18
C LEU A 223 0.66 14.20 -5.38
#